data_AF-A0A956LE80-F1
#
_entry.id   AF-A0A956LE80-F1
#
_cell.length_a   1.000
_cell.length_b   1.000
_cell.length_c   1.000
_cell.angle_alpha   90.00
_cell.angle_beta   90.00
_cell.angle_gamma   90.00
#
_symmetry.space_group_name_H-M   'P 1'
#
loop_
_entity.id
_entity.type
_entity.pdbx_description
1 polymer ?
#
loop_
_entity_poly.entity_id
_entity_poly.type
_entity_poly.pdbx_seq_one_letter_code
_entity_poly.pdbx_strand_id
1 'polypeptide(L)' 'MEPFIGQIVMFGGNFAPRGWALCDGQLLPISQYSALFSILGTTYGGNGQTTFALPDLR' A
#
# COMPACT_ATOMS: atom_id res chain seq x y z
N MET A 1 -16.45 -12.43 1.35
CA MET A 1 -15.82 -11.54 2.35
C MET A 1 -15.21 -10.40 1.57
N GLU A 2 -15.66 -9.18 1.81
CA GLU A 2 -15.06 -7.98 1.20
C GLU A 2 -13.74 -7.67 1.92
N PRO A 3 -12.64 -7.42 1.19
CA PRO A 3 -11.36 -7.09 1.82
C PRO A 3 -11.38 -5.69 2.43
N PHE A 4 -10.63 -5.50 3.51
CA PHE A 4 -10.44 -4.18 4.12
C PHE A 4 -9.29 -3.42 3.46
N ILE A 5 -9.37 -2.09 3.43
CA ILE A 5 -8.26 -1.24 2.99
C ILE A 5 -7.10 -1.42 3.97
N GLY A 6 -5.89 -1.65 3.44
CA GLY A 6 -4.70 -1.92 4.25
C GLY A 6 -4.51 -3.36 4.69
N GLN A 7 -5.42 -4.28 4.29
CA GLN A 7 -5.23 -5.70 4.51
C GLN A 7 -4.03 -6.23 3.70
N ILE A 8 -3.21 -7.08 4.34
CA ILE A 8 -2.12 -7.81 3.68
C ILE A 8 -2.54 -9.27 3.55
N VAL A 9 -2.36 -9.85 2.37
CA VAL A 9 -2.64 -11.27 2.10
C VAL A 9 -1.49 -11.87 1.31
N MET A 10 -1.20 -13.15 1.56
CA MET A 10 -0.28 -13.91 0.72
C MET A 10 -0.96 -14.21 -0.62
N PHE A 11 -0.26 -13.93 -1.72
CA PHE A 11 -0.76 -14.16 -3.07
C PHE A 11 0.22 -15.04 -3.84
N GLY A 12 -0.26 -16.12 -4.46
CA GLY A 12 0.57 -17.07 -5.20
C GLY A 12 0.87 -16.69 -6.65
N GLY A 13 0.41 -15.52 -7.11
CA GLY A 13 0.69 -15.01 -8.46
C GLY A 13 1.78 -13.92 -8.45
N ASN A 14 2.30 -13.60 -9.63
CA ASN A 14 3.39 -12.63 -9.82
C ASN A 14 2.90 -11.24 -10.27
N PHE A 15 1.67 -10.85 -9.93
CA PHE A 15 1.09 -9.55 -10.27
C PHE A 15 0.15 -9.07 -9.17
N ALA A 16 -0.07 -7.77 -9.04
CA ALA A 16 -1.10 -7.23 -8.15
C ALA A 16 -2.47 -7.26 -8.86
N PRO A 17 -3.48 -7.97 -8.32
CA PRO A 17 -4.85 -7.88 -8.81
C PRO A 17 -5.39 -6.44 -8.71
N ARG A 18 -6.47 -6.13 -9.44
CA ARG A 18 -7.09 -4.81 -9.38
C ARG A 18 -7.52 -4.46 -7.94
N GLY A 19 -7.13 -3.28 -7.47
CA GLY A 19 -7.40 -2.83 -6.10
C GLY A 19 -6.37 -3.30 -5.07
N TRP A 20 -5.37 -4.06 -5.48
CA TRP A 20 -4.25 -4.49 -4.65
C TRP A 20 -2.94 -3.90 -5.17
N ALA A 21 -1.92 -3.94 -4.32
CA ALA A 21 -0.57 -3.57 -4.64
C ALA A 21 0.38 -4.57 -3.98
N LEU A 22 1.50 -4.87 -4.63
CA LEU A 22 2.56 -5.67 -4.02
C LEU A 22 3.21 -4.90 -2.87
N CYS A 23 3.56 -5.61 -1.80
CA CYS A 23 4.31 -5.07 -0.67
C CYS A 23 5.81 -5.08 -0.99
N ASP A 24 6.22 -4.26 -1.97
CA ASP A 24 7.61 -4.13 -2.46
C ASP A 24 8.26 -2.79 -2.08
N GLY A 25 7.75 -2.08 -1.05
CA GLY A 25 8.31 -0.79 -0.63
C GLY A 25 8.05 0.39 -1.57
N GLN A 26 7.13 0.25 -2.53
CA GLN A 26 6.85 1.30 -3.52
C GLN A 26 6.24 2.57 -2.89
N LEU A 27 6.59 3.73 -3.45
CA LEU A 27 6.02 5.02 -3.09
C LEU A 27 4.72 5.28 -3.87
N LEU A 28 3.64 5.58 -3.15
CA LEU A 28 2.34 5.90 -3.71
C LEU A 28 1.95 7.36 -3.40
N PRO A 29 1.24 8.04 -4.32
CA PRO A 29 0.75 9.39 -4.11
C PRO A 29 -0.42 9.43 -3.12
N ILE A 30 -0.31 10.26 -2.08
CA ILE A 30 -1.35 10.41 -1.04
C ILE A 30 -2.67 10.89 -1.66
N SER A 31 -2.62 11.73 -2.70
CA SER A 31 -3.81 12.28 -3.37
C SER A 31 -4.69 11.20 -4.01
N GLN A 32 -4.14 10.06 -4.41
CA GLN A 32 -4.90 8.95 -5.00
C GLN A 32 -5.26 7.87 -3.99
N TYR A 33 -4.48 7.73 -2.91
CA TYR A 33 -4.62 6.64 -1.94
C TYR A 33 -4.81 7.18 -0.51
N SER A 34 -5.59 8.25 -0.36
CA SER A 34 -5.79 8.95 0.93
C SER A 34 -6.33 8.04 2.04
N ALA A 35 -7.25 7.12 1.71
CA ALA A 35 -7.78 6.15 2.67
C ALA A 35 -6.70 5.17 3.18
N LEU A 36 -5.81 4.71 2.29
CA LEU A 36 -4.70 3.82 2.67
C LEU A 36 -3.64 4.59 3.47
N PHE A 37 -3.35 5.83 3.08
CA PHE A 37 -2.44 6.71 3.82
C PHE A 37 -2.92 6.99 5.25
N SER A 38 -4.22 7.19 5.47
CA SER A 38 -4.77 7.36 6.83
C SER A 38 -4.54 6.15 7.74
N ILE A 39 -4.27 4.96 7.17
CA ILE A 39 -3.99 3.73 7.92
C ILE A 39 -2.48 3.54 8.11
N LEU A 40 -1.69 3.64 7.03
CA LEU A 40 -0.25 3.35 7.08
C LEU A 40 0.60 4.55 7.54
N GLY A 41 0.12 5.77 7.30
CA GLY A 41 0.90 7.00 7.46
C GLY A 41 2.19 6.94 6.65
N THR A 42 3.28 7.41 7.24
CA THR A 42 4.64 7.32 6.69
C THR A 42 5.46 6.19 7.31
N THR A 43 4.80 5.20 7.93
CA THR A 43 5.47 4.13 8.69
C THR A 43 6.54 3.40 7.88
N TYR A 44 6.29 3.20 6.58
CA TYR A 44 7.21 2.50 5.68
C TYR A 44 8.06 3.46 4.83
N GLY A 45 7.92 4.77 5.03
CA GLY A 45 8.61 5.81 4.26
C GLY A 45 7.69 6.73 3.48
N GLY A 46 8.29 7.49 2.56
CA GLY A 46 7.67 8.63 1.87
C GLY A 46 7.82 9.94 2.65
N ASN A 47 7.35 11.03 2.05
CA ASN A 47 7.51 12.37 2.62
C ASN A 47 6.31 12.84 3.47
N GLY A 48 5.22 12.07 3.51
CA GLY A 48 4.03 12.38 4.29
C GLY A 48 3.21 13.59 3.82
N GLN A 49 3.64 14.24 2.73
CA GLN A 49 2.97 15.41 2.15
C GLN A 49 2.38 15.08 0.78
N THR A 50 3.16 14.41 -0.07
CA THR A 50 2.74 14.00 -1.42
C THR A 50 2.80 12.50 -1.60
N THR A 51 3.68 11.79 -0.89
CA THR A 51 3.86 10.34 -1.01
C THR A 51 3.98 9.65 0.34
N PHE A 52 3.62 8.37 0.34
CA PHE A 52 3.85 7.41 1.41
C PHE A 52 4.32 6.09 0.80
N ALA A 53 4.98 5.24 1.57
CA ALA A 53 5.45 3.95 1.10
C ALA A 53 4.54 2.81 1.56
N LEU A 54 4.50 1.74 0.76
CA LEU A 54 4.01 0.43 1.18
C LEU A 54 5.07 -0.32 1.97
N PRO A 55 4.71 -1.39 2.72
CA PRO A 55 5.68 -2.31 3.30
C PRO A 55 6.55 -2.96 2.22
N ASP A 56 7.75 -3.38 2.59
CA ASP A 56 8.62 -4.24 1.79
C ASP A 56 8.72 -5.60 2.49
N LEU A 57 8.16 -6.65 1.88
CA LEU A 57 8.05 -8.01 2.42
C LEU A 57 8.77 -9.06 1.56
N ARG A 58 9.76 -8.64 0.76
CA ARG A 58 10.57 -9.55 -0.07
C ARG A 58 11.50 -10.44 0.75
#